data_AF-A6EU50-F1
#
_entry.id   AF-A6EU50-F1
#
_cell.length_a   1.000
_cell.length_b   1.000
_cell.length_c   1.000
_cell.angle_alpha   90.00
_cell.angle_beta   90.00
_cell.angle_gamma   90.00
#
_symmetry.space_group_name_H-M   'P 1'
#
loop_
_entity.id
_entity.type
_entity.pdbx_description
1 polymer ?
#
loop_
_entity_poly.entity_id
_entity_poly.type
_entity_poly.pdbx_seq_one_letter_code
_entity_poly.pdbx_strand_id
1 'polypeptide(L)'
;MKKIIGLLLLITVYTVNAKNNNATVVQDTTVVVNENVVYKVFKDSQNFNVSISTKDTDVMMSMLRLGISVYFDVKGKEKKDVYVKYPLEPVRPTLGKDQVPSQGIPSLEDENLIKQNIARLVEDDLPLEAMYHYFDSEEQFHTLLNALDTSISYEFDKVNGSLEYRLKIPKHKISTSSKEDFSDLLIGVKTNAMPGKRQEANKGSQSGGRGGRSSGGRGGGGGRGRQGGGEPGAQSQQPSIKSLDFWFKA
;
A
#
# COMPACT_ATOMS: atom_id res chain seq x y z
N MET A 1 -58.18 -59.03 -18.02
CA MET A 1 -56.91 -59.03 -17.27
C MET A 1 -55.74 -59.03 -18.25
N LYS A 2 -54.79 -58.08 -18.10
CA LYS A 2 -53.46 -57.93 -18.76
C LYS A 2 -53.48 -57.61 -20.29
N LYS A 3 -53.49 -56.35 -20.77
CA LYS A 3 -52.39 -55.34 -20.96
C LYS A 3 -51.12 -55.99 -21.55
N ILE A 4 -50.83 -56.00 -22.86
CA ILE A 4 -50.40 -54.95 -23.84
C ILE A 4 -49.35 -53.93 -23.34
N ILE A 5 -48.31 -53.81 -24.19
CA ILE A 5 -47.49 -52.63 -24.56
C ILE A 5 -46.05 -52.69 -24.07
N GLY A 6 -45.15 -52.92 -25.04
CA GLY A 6 -43.73 -52.65 -24.93
C GLY A 6 -43.41 -51.16 -25.13
N LEU A 7 -42.25 -50.74 -24.64
CA LEU A 7 -41.63 -49.49 -25.03
C LEU A 7 -40.11 -49.67 -24.98
N LEU A 8 -39.51 -49.59 -26.17
CA LEU A 8 -38.09 -49.60 -26.43
C LEU A 8 -37.53 -48.22 -26.02
N LEU A 9 -36.61 -48.19 -25.05
CA LEU A 9 -35.94 -46.97 -24.60
C LEU A 9 -34.66 -46.77 -25.41
N LEU A 10 -34.72 -45.88 -26.40
CA LEU A 10 -33.58 -45.48 -27.22
C LEU A 10 -33.05 -44.15 -26.67
N ILE A 11 -31.99 -44.22 -25.86
CA ILE A 11 -31.34 -43.05 -25.26
C ILE A 11 -30.37 -42.48 -26.31
N THR A 12 -30.73 -41.36 -26.92
CA THR A 12 -29.83 -40.57 -27.76
C THR A 12 -28.99 -39.65 -26.87
N VAL A 13 -27.70 -39.97 -26.74
CA VAL A 13 -26.73 -39.09 -26.08
C VAL A 13 -26.30 -38.02 -27.09
N TYR A 14 -26.82 -36.80 -26.93
CA TYR A 14 -26.26 -35.64 -27.63
C TYR A 14 -25.05 -35.13 -26.85
N THR A 15 -23.85 -35.38 -27.38
CA THR A 15 -22.64 -34.71 -26.91
C THR A 15 -22.60 -33.29 -27.46
N VAL A 16 -22.86 -32.30 -26.61
CA VAL A 16 -22.63 -30.89 -26.94
C VAL A 16 -21.12 -30.65 -26.88
N ASN A 17 -20.48 -30.54 -28.05
CA ASN A 17 -19.12 -30.00 -28.14
C ASN A 17 -19.20 -28.49 -27.95
N ALA A 18 -18.94 -28.01 -26.73
CA ALA A 18 -18.66 -26.60 -26.50
C ALA A 18 -17.33 -26.25 -27.19
N LYS A 19 -17.41 -25.55 -28.32
CA LYS A 19 -16.24 -24.87 -28.89
C LYS A 19 -15.79 -23.81 -27.89
N ASN A 20 -14.69 -24.08 -27.20
CA ASN A 20 -13.97 -23.06 -26.45
C ASN A 20 -13.40 -22.06 -27.46
N ASN A 21 -14.18 -21.04 -27.78
CA ASN A 21 -13.63 -19.83 -28.36
C ASN A 21 -12.73 -19.23 -27.27
N ASN A 22 -11.44 -19.50 -27.34
CA ASN A 22 -10.43 -18.70 -26.68
C ASN A 22 -10.48 -17.32 -27.35
N ALA A 23 -11.53 -16.56 -27.03
CA ALA A 23 -11.58 -15.14 -27.33
C ALA A 23 -10.39 -14.55 -26.57
N THR A 24 -9.37 -14.13 -27.30
CA THR A 24 -8.29 -13.33 -26.78
C THR A 24 -8.93 -12.07 -26.21
N VAL A 25 -9.19 -12.05 -24.91
CA VAL A 25 -9.68 -10.86 -24.22
C VAL A 25 -8.52 -9.88 -24.31
N VAL A 26 -8.61 -8.92 -25.22
CA VAL A 26 -7.71 -7.77 -25.24
C VAL A 26 -8.01 -6.99 -23.97
N GLN A 27 -7.21 -7.23 -22.94
CA GLN A 27 -7.26 -6.46 -21.70
C GLN A 27 -6.61 -5.12 -21.97
N ASP A 28 -7.44 -4.09 -22.08
CA ASP A 28 -6.98 -2.70 -22.09
C ASP A 28 -6.25 -2.43 -20.77
N THR A 29 -4.92 -2.31 -20.87
CA THR A 29 -4.01 -2.22 -19.73
C THR A 29 -3.22 -0.92 -19.85
N THR A 30 -3.44 -0.03 -18.88
CA THR A 30 -2.65 1.18 -18.73
C THR A 30 -1.38 0.87 -17.96
N VAL A 31 -0.22 1.26 -18.51
CA VAL A 31 1.08 1.12 -17.85
C VAL A 31 1.75 2.48 -17.80
N VAL A 32 2.07 2.95 -16.60
CA VAL A 32 2.74 4.23 -16.36
C VAL A 32 3.98 3.99 -15.53
N VAL A 33 5.08 4.61 -15.92
CA VAL A 33 6.33 4.59 -15.15
C VAL A 33 6.57 5.99 -14.62
N ASN A 34 6.75 6.12 -13.31
CA ASN A 34 7.14 7.35 -12.66
C ASN A 34 8.28 7.04 -11.71
N GLU A 35 9.43 7.70 -11.92
CA GLU A 35 10.69 7.38 -11.25
C GLU A 35 11.04 5.88 -11.35
N ASN A 36 11.28 5.22 -10.22
CA ASN A 36 11.62 3.80 -10.13
C ASN A 36 10.38 2.92 -9.85
N VAL A 37 9.19 3.39 -10.18
CA VAL A 37 7.92 2.72 -9.88
C VAL A 37 7.09 2.54 -11.15
N VAL A 38 6.60 1.32 -11.34
CA VAL A 38 5.72 0.94 -12.45
C VAL A 38 4.32 0.73 -11.90
N TYR A 39 3.38 1.50 -12.44
CA TYR A 39 1.95 1.45 -12.14
C TYR A 39 1.25 0.76 -13.31
N LYS A 40 0.44 -0.24 -13.02
CA LYS A 40 -0.35 -0.96 -14.01
C LYS A 40 -1.80 -1.00 -13.57
N VAL A 41 -2.69 -0.72 -14.49
CA VAL A 41 -4.13 -0.83 -14.26
C VAL A 41 -4.77 -1.52 -15.43
N PHE A 42 -5.59 -2.51 -15.15
CA PHE A 42 -6.51 -3.05 -16.14
C PHE A 42 -7.89 -3.18 -15.53
N LYS A 43 -8.91 -3.03 -16.37
CA LYS A 43 -10.31 -3.16 -16.00
C LYS A 43 -10.89 -4.42 -16.60
N ASP A 44 -11.54 -5.23 -15.78
CA ASP A 44 -12.41 -6.30 -16.26
C ASP A 44 -13.88 -5.81 -16.25
N SER A 45 -14.84 -6.71 -16.44
CA SER A 45 -16.26 -6.31 -16.46
C SER A 45 -16.72 -5.73 -15.13
N GLN A 46 -16.21 -6.24 -13.99
CA GLN A 46 -16.68 -5.93 -12.64
C GLN A 46 -15.67 -5.18 -11.77
N ASN A 47 -14.37 -5.26 -12.07
CA ASN A 47 -13.32 -4.79 -11.18
C ASN A 47 -12.29 -3.91 -11.90
N PHE A 48 -11.63 -3.10 -11.08
CA PHE A 48 -10.31 -2.56 -11.40
C PHE A 48 -9.26 -3.41 -10.71
N ASN A 49 -8.18 -3.67 -11.44
CA ASN A 49 -7.01 -4.38 -10.95
C ASN A 49 -5.81 -3.44 -11.08
N VAL A 50 -5.25 -3.04 -9.94
CA VAL A 50 -4.12 -2.11 -9.82
C VAL A 50 -2.91 -2.89 -9.34
N SER A 51 -1.78 -2.72 -10.02
CA SER A 51 -0.48 -3.24 -9.60
C SER A 51 0.53 -2.09 -9.52
N ILE A 52 1.30 -2.06 -8.44
CA ILE A 52 2.35 -1.08 -8.20
C ILE A 52 3.61 -1.87 -7.89
N SER A 53 4.65 -1.72 -8.72
CA SER A 53 5.88 -2.48 -8.58
C SER A 53 7.11 -1.59 -8.60
N THR A 54 8.12 -1.95 -7.82
CA THR A 54 9.38 -1.22 -7.75
C THR A 54 10.55 -2.16 -7.46
N LYS A 55 11.75 -1.73 -7.89
CA LYS A 55 13.05 -2.31 -7.49
C LYS A 55 13.84 -1.39 -6.55
N ASP A 56 13.28 -0.22 -6.22
CA ASP A 56 13.91 0.75 -5.32
C ASP A 56 13.62 0.37 -3.87
N THR A 57 14.66 -0.07 -3.16
CA THR A 57 14.58 -0.52 -1.76
C THR A 57 13.94 0.52 -0.84
N ASP A 58 14.24 1.81 -1.01
CA ASP A 58 13.67 2.85 -0.15
C ASP A 58 12.16 2.98 -0.35
N VAL A 59 11.71 2.85 -1.60
CA VAL A 59 10.28 2.81 -1.93
C VAL A 59 9.64 1.56 -1.35
N MET A 60 10.24 0.38 -1.52
CA MET A 60 9.72 -0.87 -0.93
C MET A 60 9.51 -0.75 0.57
N MET A 61 10.53 -0.26 1.28
CA MET A 61 10.50 -0.12 2.72
C MET A 61 9.49 0.93 3.15
N SER A 62 9.30 2.00 2.38
CA SER A 62 8.28 3.02 2.63
C SER A 62 6.88 2.45 2.45
N MET A 63 6.65 1.68 1.38
CA MET A 63 5.38 0.99 1.13
C MET A 63 5.04 -0.01 2.25
N LEU A 64 6.00 -0.84 2.68
CA LEU A 64 5.76 -1.86 3.71
C LEU A 64 5.61 -1.25 5.11
N ARG A 65 6.46 -0.28 5.47
CA ARG A 65 6.46 0.29 6.83
C ARG A 65 5.37 1.31 7.05
N LEU A 66 5.04 2.13 6.05
CA LEU A 66 4.03 3.18 6.21
C LEU A 66 2.68 2.78 5.61
N GLY A 67 2.68 1.79 4.72
CA GLY A 67 1.53 1.50 3.88
C GLY A 67 1.36 2.54 2.78
N ILE A 68 0.47 2.20 1.86
CA ILE A 68 0.02 3.09 0.80
C ILE A 68 -1.49 3.27 0.86
N SER A 69 -1.96 4.38 0.32
CA SER A 69 -3.35 4.63 -0.01
C SER A 69 -3.48 4.72 -1.53
N VAL A 70 -4.37 3.92 -2.09
CA VAL A 70 -4.75 3.96 -3.51
C VAL A 70 -6.10 4.66 -3.61
N TYR A 71 -6.09 5.87 -4.16
CA TYR A 71 -7.23 6.74 -4.35
C TYR A 71 -7.85 6.55 -5.74
N PHE A 72 -9.17 6.70 -5.81
CA PHE A 72 -9.94 6.62 -7.04
C PHE A 72 -10.80 7.88 -7.18
N ASP A 73 -10.55 8.68 -8.21
CA ASP A 73 -11.39 9.84 -8.52
C ASP A 73 -11.92 9.76 -9.94
N VAL A 74 -13.18 9.35 -10.05
CA VAL A 74 -13.90 9.17 -11.31
C VAL A 74 -14.00 10.49 -12.10
N LYS A 75 -13.99 11.64 -11.41
CA LYS A 75 -14.15 12.96 -12.04
C LYS A 75 -12.83 13.56 -12.53
N GLY A 76 -11.71 12.89 -12.27
CA GLY A 76 -10.39 13.32 -12.70
C GLY A 76 -9.90 14.64 -12.09
N LYS A 77 -10.23 14.91 -10.83
CA LYS A 77 -9.87 16.12 -10.06
C LYS A 77 -8.94 15.83 -8.87
N GLU A 78 -8.35 14.64 -8.82
CA GLU A 78 -7.45 14.18 -7.75
C GLU A 78 -8.08 14.23 -6.35
N LYS A 79 -9.40 13.98 -6.26
CA LYS A 79 -10.10 13.91 -4.98
C LYS A 79 -9.73 12.65 -4.20
N LYS A 80 -9.65 12.78 -2.87
CA LYS A 80 -9.26 11.70 -1.95
C LYS A 80 -10.46 11.05 -1.24
N ASP A 81 -11.66 11.19 -1.81
CA ASP A 81 -12.92 10.78 -1.18
C ASP A 81 -13.14 9.26 -1.26
N VAL A 82 -12.45 8.53 -2.14
CA VAL A 82 -12.55 7.07 -2.25
C VAL A 82 -11.16 6.47 -2.29
N TYR A 83 -10.83 5.61 -1.33
CA TYR A 83 -9.52 4.94 -1.31
C TYR A 83 -9.50 3.62 -0.55
N VAL A 84 -8.48 2.82 -0.86
CA VAL A 84 -8.08 1.65 -0.06
C VAL A 84 -6.69 1.92 0.51
N LYS A 85 -6.54 1.75 1.82
CA LYS A 85 -5.28 1.88 2.55
C LYS A 85 -4.81 0.52 3.03
N TYR A 86 -3.55 0.17 2.75
CA TYR A 86 -2.93 -1.05 3.23
C TYR A 86 -1.39 -0.98 3.24
N PRO A 87 -0.73 -1.61 4.22
CA PRO A 87 -1.29 -2.04 5.50
C PRO A 87 -1.96 -0.90 6.29
N LEU A 88 -2.96 -1.25 7.11
CA LEU A 88 -3.63 -0.28 7.97
C LEU A 88 -2.69 0.23 9.06
N GLU A 89 -2.00 -0.70 9.72
CA GLU A 89 -0.98 -0.43 10.72
C GLU A 89 0.43 -0.51 10.11
N PRO A 90 1.31 0.46 10.43
CA PRO A 90 2.71 0.41 10.06
C PRO A 90 3.41 -0.86 10.51
N VAL A 91 4.08 -1.58 9.60
CA VAL A 91 4.95 -2.69 9.99
C VAL A 91 6.16 -2.12 10.73
N ARG A 92 6.26 -2.44 12.02
CA ARG A 92 7.42 -2.05 12.84
C ARG A 92 8.47 -3.15 12.71
N PRO A 93 9.64 -2.89 12.12
CA PRO A 93 10.70 -3.88 12.12
C PRO A 93 11.13 -4.16 13.55
N THR A 94 11.13 -5.43 13.95
CA THR A 94 11.88 -5.93 15.10
C THR A 94 13.36 -5.89 14.73
N LEU A 95 13.98 -4.71 14.84
CA LEU A 95 15.42 -4.58 14.73
C LEU A 95 16.04 -5.25 15.95
N GLY A 96 16.61 -6.46 15.75
CA GLY A 96 17.64 -6.95 16.66
C GLY A 96 18.76 -5.92 16.73
N LYS A 97 19.26 -5.65 17.94
CA LYS A 97 20.26 -4.60 18.22
C LYS A 97 21.57 -4.69 17.40
N ASP A 98 21.79 -5.78 16.67
CA ASP A 98 23.08 -6.13 16.08
C ASP A 98 23.14 -5.98 14.55
N GLN A 99 22.10 -5.44 13.89
CA GLN A 99 22.04 -5.32 12.42
C GLN A 99 21.99 -3.87 11.94
N VAL A 100 22.92 -3.04 12.41
CA VAL A 100 23.14 -1.72 11.80
C VAL A 100 24.06 -1.92 10.60
N PRO A 101 23.62 -1.68 9.36
CA PRO A 101 24.50 -1.76 8.20
C PRO A 101 25.68 -0.80 8.39
N SER A 102 26.88 -1.27 8.03
CA SER A 102 28.09 -0.45 8.09
C SER A 102 27.91 0.80 7.22
N GLN A 103 28.29 1.97 7.71
CA GLN A 103 28.23 3.19 6.91
C GLN A 103 29.25 3.11 5.77
N GLY A 104 28.78 2.88 4.53
CA GLY A 104 29.60 2.72 3.33
C GLY A 104 28.78 2.38 2.08
N ILE A 105 29.48 2.09 0.97
CA ILE A 105 28.83 1.50 -0.22
C ILE A 105 28.25 0.14 0.20
N PRO A 106 26.97 -0.15 -0.10
CA PRO A 106 26.37 -1.43 0.25
C PRO A 106 27.20 -2.57 -0.31
N SER A 107 27.63 -3.47 0.56
CA SER A 107 28.22 -4.73 0.11
C SER A 107 27.13 -5.65 -0.45
N LEU A 108 27.54 -6.68 -1.21
CA LEU A 108 26.61 -7.73 -1.65
C LEU A 108 25.93 -8.44 -0.46
N GLU A 109 26.60 -8.50 0.69
CA GLU A 109 26.04 -9.04 1.93
C GLU A 109 24.95 -8.13 2.49
N ASP A 110 25.14 -6.81 2.46
CA ASP A 110 24.13 -5.83 2.87
C ASP A 110 22.88 -5.91 1.97
N GLU A 111 23.07 -6.02 0.66
CA GLU A 111 21.95 -6.17 -0.28
C GLU A 111 21.14 -7.45 -0.03
N ASN A 112 21.82 -8.57 0.23
CA ASN A 112 21.16 -9.83 0.54
C ASN A 112 20.41 -9.77 1.88
N LEU A 113 20.99 -9.13 2.90
CA LEU A 113 20.34 -8.93 4.19
C LEU A 113 19.08 -8.07 4.04
N ILE A 114 19.14 -7.00 3.24
CA ILE A 114 17.99 -6.15 2.91
C ILE A 114 16.89 -6.98 2.25
N LYS A 115 17.22 -7.79 1.24
CA LYS A 115 16.23 -8.64 0.54
C LYS A 115 15.59 -9.66 1.48
N GLN A 116 16.37 -10.27 2.36
CA GLN A 116 15.85 -11.19 3.39
C GLN A 116 14.91 -10.47 4.37
N ASN A 117 15.26 -9.26 4.78
CA ASN A 117 14.41 -8.45 5.65
C ASN A 117 13.10 -8.08 4.96
N ILE A 118 13.12 -7.68 3.69
CA ILE A 118 11.90 -7.39 2.92
C ILE A 118 11.04 -8.64 2.79
N ALA A 119 11.64 -9.78 2.45
CA ALA A 119 10.92 -11.05 2.36
C ALA A 119 10.21 -11.40 3.67
N ARG A 120 10.92 -11.31 4.80
CA ARG A 120 10.35 -11.57 6.13
C ARG A 120 9.21 -10.62 6.45
N LEU A 121 9.35 -9.33 6.11
CA LEU A 121 8.28 -8.36 6.32
C LEU A 121 7.01 -8.75 5.54
N VAL A 122 7.18 -9.23 4.30
CA VAL A 122 6.05 -9.64 3.46
C VAL A 122 5.43 -10.96 3.90
N GLU A 123 6.25 -11.94 4.29
CA GLU A 123 5.82 -13.31 4.60
C GLU A 123 5.26 -13.44 6.03
N ASP A 124 5.85 -12.74 7.00
CA ASP A 124 5.59 -12.99 8.43
C ASP A 124 5.03 -11.77 9.17
N ASP A 125 5.44 -10.55 8.81
CA ASP A 125 5.17 -9.35 9.64
C ASP A 125 4.07 -8.43 9.08
N LEU A 126 3.56 -8.67 7.86
CA LEU A 126 2.51 -7.83 7.25
C LEU A 126 1.17 -8.05 7.95
N PRO A 127 0.51 -6.99 8.46
CA PRO A 127 -0.82 -7.11 9.03
C PRO A 127 -1.82 -7.46 7.93
N LEU A 128 -2.91 -8.11 8.32
CA LEU A 128 -3.96 -8.55 7.41
C LEU A 128 -5.14 -7.57 7.40
N GLU A 129 -4.99 -6.41 8.03
CA GLU A 129 -5.98 -5.36 8.10
C GLU A 129 -5.71 -4.26 7.08
N ALA A 130 -6.76 -3.92 6.33
CA ALA A 130 -6.83 -2.80 5.40
C ALA A 130 -8.01 -1.90 5.78
N MET A 131 -8.06 -0.71 5.18
CA MET A 131 -9.19 0.21 5.34
C MET A 131 -9.70 0.66 3.98
N TYR A 132 -11.01 0.58 3.81
CA TYR A 132 -11.72 1.16 2.69
C TYR A 132 -12.44 2.42 3.17
N HIS A 133 -12.32 3.50 2.41
CA HIS A 133 -12.96 4.77 2.68
C HIS A 133 -13.79 5.19 1.47
N TYR A 134 -15.03 5.61 1.73
CA TYR A 134 -15.98 6.10 0.74
C TYR A 134 -16.74 7.30 1.30
N PHE A 135 -16.31 8.49 0.92
CA PHE A 135 -16.79 9.78 1.41
C PHE A 135 -16.80 9.85 2.95
N ASP A 136 -17.97 9.85 3.57
CA ASP A 136 -18.08 9.97 5.03
C ASP A 136 -18.09 8.61 5.75
N SER A 137 -17.85 7.52 5.00
CA SER A 137 -17.85 6.15 5.52
C SER A 137 -16.47 5.52 5.47
N GLU A 138 -16.10 4.83 6.55
CA GLU A 138 -14.87 4.03 6.65
C GLU A 138 -15.21 2.61 7.12
N GLU A 139 -14.56 1.64 6.50
CA GLU A 139 -14.69 0.22 6.83
C GLU A 139 -13.30 -0.42 6.89
N GLN A 140 -12.90 -0.89 8.07
CA GLN A 140 -11.75 -1.77 8.21
C GLN A 140 -12.13 -3.18 7.79
N PHE A 141 -11.27 -3.85 7.05
CA PHE A 141 -11.52 -5.20 6.57
C PHE A 141 -10.26 -6.07 6.59
N HIS A 142 -10.45 -7.39 6.64
CA HIS A 142 -9.38 -8.36 6.56
C HIS A 142 -9.07 -8.71 5.09
N THR A 143 -7.80 -8.69 4.69
CA THR A 143 -7.36 -8.83 3.29
C THR A 143 -7.74 -10.17 2.67
N LEU A 144 -7.81 -11.23 3.48
CA LEU A 144 -8.17 -12.58 3.04
C LEU A 144 -9.68 -12.88 3.11
N LEU A 145 -10.41 -12.18 3.97
CA LEU A 145 -11.81 -12.51 4.32
C LEU A 145 -12.59 -11.22 4.56
N ASN A 146 -13.30 -10.74 3.55
CA ASN A 146 -14.11 -9.53 3.64
C ASN A 146 -15.36 -9.61 2.77
N ALA A 147 -16.36 -8.79 3.10
CA ALA A 147 -17.59 -8.65 2.32
C ALA A 147 -17.49 -7.56 1.23
N LEU A 148 -16.29 -6.99 1.02
CA LEU A 148 -16.06 -5.94 0.03
C LEU A 148 -15.73 -6.49 -1.36
N ASP A 149 -15.61 -7.82 -1.51
CA ASP A 149 -15.10 -8.49 -2.71
C ASP A 149 -13.77 -7.88 -3.20
N THR A 150 -12.99 -7.37 -2.27
CA THR A 150 -11.74 -6.66 -2.51
C THR A 150 -10.58 -7.54 -2.06
N SER A 151 -9.57 -7.73 -2.92
CA SER A 151 -8.37 -8.48 -2.58
C SER A 151 -7.15 -7.60 -2.70
N ILE A 152 -6.25 -7.71 -1.74
CA ILE A 152 -5.07 -6.86 -1.64
C ILE A 152 -3.90 -7.64 -1.08
N SER A 153 -2.73 -7.51 -1.68
CA SER A 153 -1.53 -8.25 -1.26
C SER A 153 -0.24 -7.51 -1.62
N TYR A 154 0.82 -7.90 -0.92
CA TYR A 154 2.19 -7.66 -1.36
C TYR A 154 2.83 -8.99 -1.74
N GLU A 155 3.65 -8.98 -2.78
CA GLU A 155 4.49 -10.09 -3.17
C GLU A 155 5.91 -9.60 -3.42
N PHE A 156 6.90 -10.31 -2.91
CA PHE A 156 8.30 -10.00 -3.11
C PHE A 156 8.99 -11.07 -3.95
N ASP A 157 9.47 -10.67 -5.12
CA ASP A 157 10.28 -11.53 -5.97
C ASP A 157 11.73 -11.51 -5.47
N LYS A 158 12.11 -12.56 -4.73
CA LYS A 158 13.46 -12.75 -4.17
C LYS A 158 14.54 -12.82 -5.26
N VAL A 159 14.20 -13.27 -6.47
CA VAL A 159 15.14 -13.42 -7.59
C VAL A 159 15.38 -12.07 -8.26
N ASN A 160 14.31 -11.36 -8.62
CA ASN A 160 14.40 -10.08 -9.32
C ASN A 160 14.59 -8.88 -8.39
N GLY A 161 14.45 -9.07 -7.07
CA GLY A 161 14.51 -8.03 -6.06
C GLY A 161 13.45 -6.97 -6.26
N SER A 162 12.21 -7.37 -6.58
CA SER A 162 11.09 -6.45 -6.82
C SER A 162 9.93 -6.71 -5.87
N LEU A 163 9.36 -5.64 -5.32
CA LEU A 163 8.12 -5.69 -4.57
C LEU A 163 6.96 -5.34 -5.49
N GLU A 164 5.87 -6.11 -5.43
CA GLU A 164 4.62 -5.84 -6.12
C GLU A 164 3.48 -5.73 -5.11
N TYR A 165 2.76 -4.61 -5.12
CA TYR A 165 1.46 -4.46 -4.48
C TYR A 165 0.37 -4.76 -5.51
N ARG A 166 -0.61 -5.59 -5.16
CA ARG A 166 -1.78 -5.88 -5.99
C ARG A 166 -3.05 -5.46 -5.26
N LEU A 167 -3.95 -4.76 -5.94
CA LEU A 167 -5.29 -4.43 -5.45
C LEU A 167 -6.32 -4.76 -6.54
N LYS A 168 -7.30 -5.57 -6.19
CA LYS A 168 -8.53 -5.76 -6.95
C LYS A 168 -9.68 -5.15 -6.17
N ILE A 169 -10.42 -4.24 -6.80
CA ILE A 169 -11.57 -3.57 -6.19
C ILE A 169 -12.77 -3.59 -7.16
N PRO A 170 -13.99 -3.93 -6.69
CA PRO A 170 -15.17 -3.85 -7.52
C PRO A 170 -15.50 -2.40 -7.93
N LYS A 171 -15.95 -2.20 -9.18
CA LYS A 171 -16.34 -0.88 -9.70
C LYS A 171 -17.41 -0.19 -8.86
N HIS A 172 -18.34 -0.97 -8.32
CA HIS A 172 -19.43 -0.46 -7.47
C HIS A 172 -18.94 0.07 -6.11
N LYS A 173 -17.71 -0.26 -5.70
CA LYS A 173 -17.03 0.34 -4.54
C LYS A 173 -16.30 1.64 -4.89
N ILE A 174 -16.13 1.96 -6.18
CA ILE A 174 -15.58 3.24 -6.63
C ILE A 174 -16.69 4.25 -6.92
N SER A 175 -17.78 3.80 -7.55
CA SER A 175 -19.01 4.59 -7.72
C SER A 175 -20.24 3.73 -7.49
N THR A 176 -21.23 4.24 -6.77
CA THR A 176 -22.52 3.57 -6.57
C THR A 176 -23.39 3.57 -7.83
N SER A 177 -23.05 4.38 -8.83
CA SER A 177 -23.77 4.42 -10.10
C SER A 177 -23.42 3.21 -10.97
N SER A 178 -24.41 2.38 -11.29
CA SER A 178 -24.25 1.24 -12.20
C SER A 178 -23.93 1.63 -13.64
N LYS A 179 -24.09 2.91 -13.99
CA LYS A 179 -23.80 3.48 -15.31
C LYS A 179 -22.64 4.47 -15.28
N GLU A 180 -21.84 4.45 -14.23
CA GLU A 180 -20.69 5.35 -14.12
C GLU A 180 -19.76 5.19 -15.33
N ASP A 181 -19.33 6.33 -15.89
CA ASP A 181 -18.28 6.36 -16.88
C ASP A 181 -16.94 6.58 -16.18
N PHE A 182 -16.03 5.62 -16.34
CA PHE A 182 -14.68 5.68 -15.79
C PHE A 182 -13.65 6.21 -16.79
N SER A 183 -14.07 6.78 -17.92
CA SER A 183 -13.18 7.32 -18.96
C SER A 183 -12.24 8.41 -18.47
N ASP A 184 -12.58 9.11 -17.38
CA ASP A 184 -11.77 10.16 -16.74
C ASP A 184 -11.24 9.76 -15.36
N LEU A 185 -11.28 8.47 -15.03
CA LEU A 185 -10.76 7.96 -13.76
C LEU A 185 -9.27 8.31 -13.61
N LEU A 186 -8.97 9.04 -12.54
CA LEU A 186 -7.62 9.19 -12.03
C LEU A 186 -7.41 8.25 -10.84
N ILE A 187 -6.25 7.58 -10.84
CA ILE A 187 -5.78 6.76 -9.73
C ILE A 187 -4.59 7.47 -9.08
N GLY A 188 -4.70 7.68 -7.77
CA GLY A 188 -3.68 8.30 -6.95
C GLY A 188 -3.02 7.27 -6.06
N VAL A 189 -1.69 7.27 -5.96
CA VAL A 189 -0.95 6.40 -5.04
C VAL A 189 -0.13 7.28 -4.13
N LYS A 190 -0.38 7.15 -2.82
CA LYS A 190 0.38 7.90 -1.81
C LYS A 190 0.88 7.01 -0.70
N THR A 191 2.11 7.22 -0.24
CA THR A 191 2.61 6.62 1.00
C THR A 191 1.94 7.31 2.20
N ASN A 192 1.51 6.55 3.20
CA ASN A 192 0.86 7.15 4.37
C ASN A 192 1.87 7.88 5.27
N ALA A 193 1.37 8.82 6.08
CA ALA A 193 2.22 9.52 7.03
C ALA A 193 2.60 8.62 8.22
N MET A 194 3.80 8.84 8.76
CA MET A 194 4.24 8.17 9.98
C MET A 194 3.36 8.57 11.17
N PRO A 195 2.87 7.62 12.01
CA PRO A 195 2.10 7.96 13.18
C PRO A 195 2.91 8.88 14.10
N GLY A 196 2.38 10.07 14.40
CA GLY A 196 3.04 11.06 15.26
C GLY A 196 3.50 12.34 14.55
N LYS A 197 3.66 12.33 13.22
CA LYS A 197 3.70 13.58 12.44
C LYS A 197 2.29 13.92 12.00
N ARG A 198 1.51 14.56 12.88
CA ARG A 198 0.32 15.31 12.42
C ARG A 198 0.85 16.30 11.38
N GLN A 199 0.47 16.11 10.11
CA GLN A 199 0.57 17.19 9.14
C GLN A 199 -0.21 18.36 9.73
N GLU A 200 0.51 19.42 10.10
CA GLU A 200 -0.10 20.70 10.44
C GLU A 200 -0.85 21.19 9.20
N ALA A 201 -2.11 20.79 9.11
CA ALA A 201 -3.08 21.42 8.25
C ALA A 201 -3.27 22.85 8.77
N ASN A 202 -2.54 23.77 8.15
CA ASN A 202 -2.95 25.13 7.85
C ASN A 202 -3.98 25.72 8.83
N LYS A 203 -3.52 26.14 10.02
CA LYS A 203 -4.23 27.14 10.83
C LYS A 203 -3.35 28.38 10.89
N GLY A 204 -3.95 29.48 10.48
CA GLY A 204 -3.30 30.74 10.17
C GLY A 204 -2.41 31.30 11.25
N SER A 205 -1.60 32.24 10.80
CA SER A 205 -0.83 33.18 11.58
C SER A 205 -1.59 33.68 12.81
N GLN A 206 -1.00 33.50 13.99
CA GLN A 206 -1.12 34.54 15.01
C GLN A 206 0.18 34.66 15.78
N SER A 207 0.91 35.70 15.37
CA SER A 207 1.92 36.41 16.13
C SER A 207 1.41 36.79 17.54
N GLY A 208 2.31 36.69 18.53
CA GLY A 208 2.15 37.24 19.89
C GLY A 208 2.90 36.36 20.89
N GLY A 209 4.09 36.68 21.41
CA GLY A 209 4.60 37.99 21.80
C GLY A 209 4.16 38.32 23.23
N ARG A 210 4.90 37.83 24.25
CA ARG A 210 5.03 38.28 25.66
C ARG A 210 5.64 37.11 26.45
N GLY A 211 6.83 37.18 27.06
CA GLY A 211 7.35 38.25 27.90
C GLY A 211 7.05 37.91 29.36
N GLY A 212 8.06 37.51 30.14
CA GLY A 212 7.89 37.22 31.58
C GLY A 212 9.14 36.67 32.26
N ARG A 213 10.05 37.57 32.68
CA ARG A 213 11.13 37.34 33.66
C ARG A 213 10.56 37.21 35.08
N SER A 214 11.23 36.41 35.91
CA SER A 214 11.33 36.40 37.40
C SER A 214 11.23 34.97 37.92
N SER A 215 11.94 34.49 38.94
CA SER A 215 12.87 35.09 39.90
C SER A 215 13.47 33.93 40.73
N GLY A 216 14.74 34.06 41.14
CA GLY A 216 15.34 33.44 42.34
C GLY A 216 15.49 31.90 42.37
N GLY A 217 16.56 31.29 42.86
CA GLY A 217 17.74 31.76 43.55
C GLY A 217 18.31 30.62 44.40
N ARG A 218 19.64 30.53 44.44
CA ARG A 218 20.49 30.10 45.57
C ARG A 218 20.68 28.60 45.89
N GLY A 219 21.97 28.21 45.93
CA GLY A 219 22.54 27.03 46.58
C GLY A 219 23.16 26.06 45.57
N GLY A 220 24.46 25.82 45.46
CA GLY A 220 25.53 25.83 46.46
C GLY A 220 25.97 24.38 46.69
N GLY A 221 27.17 24.00 46.23
CA GLY A 221 27.76 22.70 46.52
C GLY A 221 28.61 22.14 45.39
N GLY A 222 29.93 22.23 45.53
CA GLY A 222 30.90 21.77 44.55
C GLY A 222 31.04 20.26 44.44
N GLY A 223 31.80 19.83 43.43
CA GLY A 223 32.33 18.47 43.40
C GLY A 223 32.52 17.91 42.00
N ARG A 224 33.81 17.86 41.61
CA ARG A 224 34.41 16.90 40.68
C ARG A 224 34.19 17.18 39.19
N GLY A 225 35.28 17.62 38.57
CA GLY A 225 35.48 17.52 37.14
C GLY A 225 35.30 16.09 36.65
N ARG A 226 34.51 15.97 35.57
CA ARG A 226 34.76 15.02 34.50
C ARG A 226 34.73 15.81 33.21
N GLN A 227 35.94 16.09 32.74
CA GLN A 227 36.25 16.52 31.41
C GLN A 227 36.15 15.30 30.48
N GLY A 228 35.51 15.49 29.32
CA GLY A 228 35.70 14.62 28.16
C GLY A 228 34.47 13.82 27.76
N GLY A 229 33.94 14.13 26.57
CA GLY A 229 33.02 13.26 25.85
C GLY A 229 31.63 13.81 25.61
N GLY A 230 31.49 15.11 25.31
CA GLY A 230 30.30 15.57 24.58
C GLY A 230 30.40 15.06 23.15
N GLU A 231 29.88 13.86 22.90
CA GLU A 231 29.51 13.48 21.53
C GLU A 231 28.47 14.51 21.05
N PRO A 232 28.75 15.24 19.95
CA PRO A 232 27.71 15.98 19.27
C PRO A 232 26.67 14.94 18.87
N GLY A 233 25.42 15.15 19.29
CA GLY A 233 24.33 14.23 19.03
C GLY A 233 24.43 13.69 17.62
N ALA A 234 24.67 12.38 17.52
CA ALA A 234 24.49 11.64 16.30
C ALA A 234 23.01 11.82 15.97
N GLN A 235 22.74 12.87 15.20
CA GLN A 235 21.50 13.08 14.51
C GLN A 235 21.43 11.88 13.59
N SER A 236 20.82 10.81 14.10
CA SER A 236 20.55 9.59 13.36
C SER A 236 19.92 10.08 12.08
N GLN A 237 20.69 10.08 10.99
CA GLN A 237 20.21 10.36 9.66
C GLN A 237 19.28 9.20 9.36
N GLN A 238 18.04 9.35 9.84
CA GLN A 238 16.97 8.45 9.55
C GLN A 238 16.90 8.47 8.02
N PRO A 239 17.09 7.31 7.34
CA PRO A 239 17.15 7.29 5.90
C PRO A 239 15.94 8.04 5.35
N SER A 240 16.18 8.93 4.39
CA SER A 240 15.13 9.74 3.77
C SER A 240 14.07 8.79 3.24
N ILE A 241 12.92 8.74 3.90
CA ILE A 241 11.78 7.93 3.49
C ILE A 241 11.31 8.49 2.15
N LYS A 242 11.52 7.75 1.06
CA LYS A 242 10.95 8.11 -0.25
C LYS A 242 9.44 7.90 -0.20
N SER A 243 8.69 9.00 -0.23
CA SER A 243 7.23 8.95 -0.27
C SER A 243 6.74 8.89 -1.71
N LEU A 244 5.78 8.01 -1.97
CA LEU A 244 4.97 8.07 -3.18
C LEU A 244 3.94 9.19 -3.04
N ASP A 245 3.81 10.02 -4.07
CA ASP A 245 2.67 10.89 -4.30
C ASP A 245 2.52 11.09 -5.82
N PHE A 246 1.71 10.26 -6.45
CA PHE A 246 1.57 10.26 -7.90
C PHE A 246 0.13 9.98 -8.32
N TRP A 247 -0.35 10.72 -9.32
CA TRP A 247 -1.65 10.52 -9.95
C TRP A 247 -1.48 10.21 -11.43
N PHE A 248 -2.28 9.28 -11.95
CA PHE A 248 -2.28 8.93 -13.36
C PHE A 248 -3.67 8.55 -13.84
N LYS A 249 -3.91 8.71 -15.14
CA LYS A 249 -5.16 8.30 -15.80
C LYS A 249 -5.19 6.80 -16.01
N ALA A 250 -6.33 6.17 -15.69
CA ALA A 250 -6.53 4.72 -15.74
C ALA A 250 -7.12 4.24 -17.07
#